data_AF-A0A355FS24-F1
#
_entry.id   AF-A0A355FS24-F1
#
_cell.length_a   1.000
_cell.length_b   1.000
_cell.length_c   1.000
_cell.angle_alpha   90.00
_cell.angle_beta   90.00
_cell.angle_gamma   90.00
#
_symmetry.space_group_name_H-M   'P 1'
#
loop_
_entity.id
_entity.type
_entity.pdbx_description
1 polymer ?
#
loop_
_entity_poly.entity_id
_entity_poly.type
_entity_poly.pdbx_seq_one_letter_code
_entity_poly.pdbx_strand_id
1 'polypeptide(L)'
;MVDDYLHLPSVFRHFEELTGERVLDEKQFSQLIKEEHPVAQRLYAEAVEALTRVIIFAESFLGTEMVVIGGYWGAAHPQFVQDVVDKCRPYLHKNQWKRTPLIVGSELGKESDLRGAVGLVIHQWFEYPV
;
A
#
# COMPACT_ATOMS: atom_id res chain seq x y z
N MET A 1 7.45 -14.12 -3.23
CA MET A 1 7.81 -13.12 -2.18
C MET A 1 6.59 -12.23 -1.96
N VAL A 2 6.43 -11.56 -0.81
CA VAL A 2 5.29 -10.61 -0.58
C VAL A 2 5.18 -9.57 -1.70
N ASP A 3 6.33 -9.21 -2.27
CA ASP A 3 6.47 -8.29 -3.40
C ASP A 3 5.63 -8.66 -4.63
N ASP A 4 5.44 -9.96 -4.90
CA ASP A 4 4.68 -10.42 -6.07
C ASP A 4 3.20 -10.05 -6.03
N TYR A 5 2.66 -9.78 -4.83
CA TYR A 5 1.25 -9.43 -4.61
C TYR A 5 0.98 -7.93 -4.61
N LEU A 6 2.01 -7.10 -4.45
CA LEU A 6 1.88 -5.64 -4.33
C LEU A 6 2.54 -4.90 -5.49
N HIS A 7 3.50 -5.52 -6.18
CA HIS A 7 4.12 -4.94 -7.35
C HIS A 7 3.20 -5.08 -8.58
N LEU A 8 2.66 -3.96 -9.07
CA LEU A 8 1.66 -3.96 -10.14
C LEU A 8 2.03 -4.76 -11.40
N PRO A 9 3.24 -4.65 -11.95
CA PRO A 9 3.64 -5.49 -13.08
C PRO A 9 3.54 -6.99 -12.79
N SER A 10 3.85 -7.41 -11.55
CA SER A 10 3.72 -8.80 -11.11
C SER A 10 2.24 -9.20 -10.99
N VAL A 11 1.40 -8.32 -10.47
CA VAL A 11 -0.06 -8.53 -10.36
C VAL A 11 -0.71 -8.64 -11.76
N PHE A 12 -0.33 -7.78 -12.70
CA PHE A 12 -0.86 -7.82 -14.07
C PHE A 12 -0.42 -9.09 -14.81
N ARG A 13 0.84 -9.50 -14.64
CA ARG A 13 1.32 -10.77 -15.16
C ARG A 13 0.53 -11.94 -14.57
N HIS A 14 0.27 -11.92 -13.26
CA HIS A 14 -0.51 -12.99 -12.63
C HIS A 14 -1.96 -13.02 -13.09
N PHE A 15 -2.55 -11.85 -13.34
CA PHE A 15 -3.87 -11.76 -13.97
C PHE A 15 -3.85 -12.42 -15.34
N GLU A 16 -2.87 -12.08 -16.20
CA GLU A 16 -2.71 -12.64 -17.55
C GLU A 16 -2.47 -14.16 -17.52
N GLU A 17 -1.69 -14.66 -16.56
CA GLU A 17 -1.47 -16.11 -16.37
C GLU A 17 -2.77 -16.86 -16.00
N LEU A 18 -3.69 -16.20 -15.29
CA LEU A 18 -4.95 -16.81 -14.84
C LEU A 18 -6.10 -16.69 -15.84
N THR A 19 -6.13 -15.62 -16.64
CA THR A 19 -7.25 -15.31 -17.55
C THR A 19 -6.89 -15.46 -19.03
N GLY A 20 -5.61 -15.40 -19.37
CA GLY A 20 -5.14 -15.21 -20.74
C GLY A 20 -5.33 -13.79 -21.28
N GLU A 21 -5.84 -12.87 -20.47
CA GLU A 21 -6.12 -11.47 -20.85
C GLU A 21 -5.07 -10.52 -20.28
N ARG A 22 -4.62 -9.58 -21.10
CA ARG A 22 -3.58 -8.63 -20.70
C ARG A 22 -4.17 -7.33 -20.15
N VAL A 23 -3.67 -6.94 -18.98
CA VAL A 23 -3.90 -5.62 -18.37
C VAL A 23 -2.75 -4.69 -18.79
N LEU A 24 -3.10 -3.57 -19.42
CA LEU A 24 -2.13 -2.63 -20.00
C LEU A 24 -1.69 -1.57 -19.00
N ASP A 25 -2.60 -1.14 -18.12
CA ASP A 25 -2.34 -0.08 -17.16
C ASP A 25 -3.20 -0.19 -15.90
N GLU A 26 -2.87 0.67 -14.93
CA GLU A 26 -3.55 0.82 -13.64
C GLU A 26 -5.05 1.15 -13.78
N LYS A 27 -5.45 1.90 -14.81
CA LYS A 27 -6.84 2.30 -15.01
C LYS A 27 -7.69 1.12 -15.43
N GLN A 28 -7.17 0.31 -16.35
CA GLN A 28 -7.81 -0.92 -16.79
C GLN A 28 -7.98 -1.89 -15.62
N PHE A 29 -6.95 -2.06 -14.78
CA PHE A 29 -7.06 -2.91 -13.60
C PHE A 29 -8.11 -2.41 -12.59
N SER A 30 -8.11 -1.11 -12.31
CA SER A 30 -9.14 -0.48 -11.45
C SER A 30 -10.54 -0.67 -12.00
N GLN A 31 -10.71 -0.64 -13.32
CA GLN A 31 -12.01 -0.87 -13.94
C GLN A 31 -12.47 -2.32 -13.75
N LEU A 32 -11.58 -3.29 -13.94
CA LEU A 32 -11.88 -4.71 -13.69
C LEU A 32 -12.29 -4.97 -12.23
N ILE A 33 -11.66 -4.30 -11.27
CA ILE A 33 -12.06 -4.38 -9.85
C ILE A 33 -13.48 -3.81 -9.69
N LYS A 34 -13.78 -2.62 -10.25
CA LYS A 34 -15.11 -2.00 -10.16
C LYS A 34 -16.21 -2.82 -10.81
N GLU A 35 -15.89 -3.54 -11.88
CA GLU A 35 -16.80 -4.45 -12.58
C GLU A 35 -16.92 -5.82 -11.89
N GLU A 36 -16.31 -5.97 -10.70
CA GLU A 36 -16.32 -7.20 -9.90
C GLU A 36 -15.74 -8.41 -10.66
N HIS A 37 -14.80 -8.19 -11.57
CA HIS A 37 -14.16 -9.27 -12.31
C HIS A 37 -13.51 -10.27 -11.32
N PRO A 38 -13.88 -11.57 -11.34
CA PRO A 38 -13.53 -12.50 -10.27
C PRO A 38 -12.03 -12.60 -9.98
N VAL A 39 -11.20 -12.62 -11.03
CA VAL A 39 -9.74 -12.72 -10.87
C VAL A 39 -9.14 -11.39 -10.37
N ALA A 40 -9.68 -10.24 -10.79
CA ALA A 40 -9.18 -8.95 -10.35
C ALA A 40 -9.53 -8.72 -8.87
N GLN A 41 -10.75 -9.10 -8.47
CA GLN A 41 -11.20 -9.10 -7.07
C GLN A 41 -10.36 -10.02 -6.19
N ARG A 42 -10.06 -11.24 -6.68
CA ARG A 42 -9.16 -12.15 -5.97
C ARG A 42 -7.79 -11.53 -5.76
N LEU A 43 -7.18 -10.96 -6.81
CA LEU A 43 -5.85 -10.35 -6.72
C LEU A 43 -5.83 -9.13 -5.81
N TYR A 44 -6.89 -8.32 -5.86
CA TYR A 44 -7.09 -7.21 -4.93
C TYR A 44 -7.13 -7.69 -3.48
N ALA A 45 -7.90 -8.75 -3.18
CA ALA A 45 -7.98 -9.31 -1.84
C ALA A 45 -6.64 -9.90 -1.36
N GLU A 46 -5.89 -10.54 -2.26
CA GLU A 46 -4.53 -11.04 -1.98
C GLU A 46 -3.57 -9.88 -1.68
N ALA A 47 -3.65 -8.77 -2.41
CA ALA A 47 -2.88 -7.55 -2.14
C ALA A 47 -3.23 -6.94 -0.77
N VAL A 48 -4.52 -6.80 -0.44
CA VAL A 48 -4.98 -6.34 0.88
C VAL A 48 -4.41 -7.23 1.99
N GLU A 49 -4.42 -8.56 1.79
CA GLU A 49 -3.88 -9.51 2.75
C GLU A 49 -2.36 -9.40 2.93
N ALA A 50 -1.64 -9.31 1.82
CA ALA A 50 -0.19 -9.15 1.81
C ALA A 50 0.21 -7.89 2.59
N LEU A 51 -0.43 -6.74 2.32
CA LEU A 51 -0.13 -5.50 3.01
C LEU A 51 -0.53 -5.53 4.48
N THR A 52 -1.69 -6.11 4.81
CA THR A 52 -2.12 -6.31 6.21
C THR A 52 -1.04 -7.04 7.02
N ARG A 53 -0.49 -8.13 6.47
CA ARG A 53 0.57 -8.91 7.14
C ARG A 53 1.84 -8.09 7.34
N VAL A 54 2.23 -7.28 6.35
CA VAL A 54 3.38 -6.38 6.45
C VAL A 54 3.18 -5.34 7.55
N ILE A 55 2.00 -4.72 7.63
CA ILE A 55 1.71 -3.72 8.65
C ILE A 55 1.72 -4.34 10.05
N ILE A 56 1.04 -5.47 10.26
CA ILE A 56 1.03 -6.16 11.56
C ILE A 56 2.46 -6.55 11.97
N PHE A 57 3.26 -7.02 11.02
CA PHE A 57 4.67 -7.33 11.27
C PHE A 57 5.44 -6.07 11.68
N ALA A 58 5.39 -5.01 10.88
CA ALA A 58 6.10 -3.75 11.16
C ALA A 58 5.74 -3.19 12.54
N GLU A 59 4.46 -3.13 12.87
CA GLU A 59 3.99 -2.66 14.18
C GLU A 59 4.50 -3.50 15.34
N SER A 60 4.55 -4.83 15.17
CA SER A 60 5.03 -5.74 16.22
C SER A 60 6.49 -5.51 16.59
N PHE A 61 7.31 -4.97 15.68
CA PHE A 61 8.72 -4.71 15.89
C PHE A 61 9.06 -3.24 16.14
N LEU A 62 8.38 -2.32 15.45
CA LEU A 62 8.74 -0.90 15.41
C LEU A 62 7.83 -0.03 16.29
N GLY A 63 6.60 -0.46 16.58
CA GLY A 63 5.61 0.36 17.29
C GLY A 63 5.36 1.70 16.58
N THR A 64 5.09 1.64 15.28
CA THR A 64 4.99 2.81 14.41
C THR A 64 3.76 3.66 14.75
N GLU A 65 3.90 4.99 14.67
CA GLU A 65 2.78 5.90 14.92
C GLU A 65 1.89 6.08 13.67
N MET A 66 2.47 5.92 12.48
CA MET A 66 1.80 6.12 11.20
C MET A 66 2.37 5.20 10.12
N VAL A 67 1.48 4.66 9.30
CA VAL A 67 1.81 3.94 8.06
C VAL A 67 1.23 4.71 6.89
N VAL A 68 2.10 5.09 5.95
CA VAL A 68 1.71 5.79 4.73
C VAL A 68 1.83 4.82 3.56
N ILE A 69 0.72 4.54 2.89
CA ILE A 69 0.66 3.69 1.71
C ILE A 69 0.76 4.59 0.49
N GLY A 70 1.83 4.43 -0.30
CA GLY A 70 2.06 5.19 -1.53
C GLY A 70 1.70 4.42 -2.80
N GLY A 71 1.88 5.07 -3.95
CA GLY A 71 1.68 4.47 -5.27
C GLY A 71 0.22 4.13 -5.56
N TYR A 72 -0.02 3.23 -6.51
CA TYR A 72 -1.35 2.84 -6.95
C TYR A 72 -2.29 2.45 -5.79
N TRP A 73 -1.81 1.61 -4.88
CA TRP A 73 -2.61 1.12 -3.75
C TRP A 73 -3.01 2.22 -2.76
N GLY A 74 -2.18 3.25 -2.61
CA GLY A 74 -2.43 4.37 -1.71
C GLY A 74 -3.26 5.50 -2.34
N ALA A 75 -3.15 5.68 -3.66
CA ALA A 75 -3.70 6.83 -4.38
C ALA A 75 -4.92 6.48 -5.24
N ALA A 76 -4.87 5.37 -5.98
CA ALA A 76 -5.87 5.08 -7.01
C ALA A 76 -7.17 4.49 -6.43
N HIS A 77 -7.13 3.98 -5.20
CA HIS A 77 -8.26 3.28 -4.60
C HIS A 77 -8.39 3.59 -3.09
N PRO A 78 -9.08 4.68 -2.70
CA PRO A 78 -9.27 5.01 -1.28
C PRO A 78 -9.88 3.87 -0.45
N GLN A 79 -10.72 3.04 -1.09
CA GLN A 79 -11.31 1.86 -0.47
C GLN A 79 -10.25 0.80 -0.11
N PHE A 80 -9.14 0.69 -0.86
CA PHE A 80 -8.08 -0.28 -0.56
C PHE A 80 -7.43 -0.01 0.79
N VAL A 81 -7.15 1.25 1.08
CA VAL A 81 -6.60 1.66 2.39
C VAL A 81 -7.58 1.33 3.51
N GLN A 82 -8.88 1.59 3.29
CA GLN A 82 -9.90 1.28 4.27
C GLN A 82 -10.04 -0.23 4.50
N ASP A 83 -9.97 -1.05 3.44
CA ASP A 83 -10.03 -2.51 3.52
C ASP A 83 -8.83 -3.07 4.32
N VAL A 84 -7.64 -2.50 4.12
CA VAL A 84 -6.44 -2.83 4.90
C VAL A 84 -6.61 -2.42 6.36
N VAL A 85 -7.13 -1.22 6.64
CA VAL A 85 -7.43 -0.76 8.01
C VAL A 85 -8.39 -1.74 8.70
N ASP A 86 -9.47 -2.10 8.01
CA ASP A 86 -10.50 -2.99 8.54
C ASP A 86 -9.96 -4.39 8.79
N LYS A 87 -9.08 -4.89 7.92
CA LYS A 87 -8.44 -6.21 8.09
C LYS A 87 -7.37 -6.20 9.19
N CYS A 88 -6.69 -5.08 9.42
CA CYS A 88 -5.75 -4.90 10.54
C CYS A 88 -6.47 -4.80 11.89
N ARG A 89 -7.63 -4.13 11.95
CA ARG A 89 -8.34 -3.75 13.18
C ARG A 89 -8.45 -4.88 14.24
N PRO A 90 -8.85 -6.13 13.90
CA PRO A 90 -8.93 -7.21 14.89
C PRO A 90 -7.61 -7.52 15.59
N TYR A 91 -6.49 -7.41 14.87
CA TYR A 91 -5.15 -7.69 15.39
C TYR A 91 -4.67 -6.55 16.29
N LEU A 92 -4.90 -5.31 15.86
CA LEU A 92 -4.54 -4.10 16.62
C LEU A 92 -5.27 -4.07 17.97
N HIS A 93 -6.56 -4.41 18.00
CA HIS A 93 -7.32 -4.49 19.25
C HIS A 93 -6.91 -5.65 20.16
N LYS A 94 -6.64 -6.84 19.59
CA LYS A 94 -6.28 -8.04 20.37
C LYS A 94 -4.95 -7.88 21.11
N ASN A 95 -4.00 -7.17 20.53
CA ASN A 95 -2.67 -7.00 21.10
C ASN A 95 -2.57 -5.89 22.17
N GLN A 96 -3.68 -5.24 22.52
CA GLN A 96 -3.74 -4.12 23.48
C GLN A 96 -2.64 -3.07 23.21
N TRP A 97 -2.31 -2.82 21.94
CA TRP A 97 -1.34 -1.80 21.61
C TRP A 97 -1.83 -0.46 22.12
N LYS A 98 -0.98 0.24 22.88
CA LYS A 98 -1.33 1.50 23.56
C LYS A 98 -1.77 2.58 22.57
N ARG A 99 -1.36 2.46 21.30
CA ARG A 99 -1.76 3.31 20.19
C ARG A 99 -1.94 2.45 18.95
N THR A 100 -3.03 2.68 18.23
CA THR A 100 -3.26 2.12 16.90
C THR A 100 -2.55 3.03 15.90
N PRO A 101 -1.71 2.50 14.99
CA PRO A 101 -1.09 3.34 13.97
C PRO A 101 -2.15 3.98 13.07
N LEU A 102 -1.89 5.24 12.70
CA LEU A 102 -2.68 5.89 11.66
C LEU A 102 -2.25 5.33 10.30
N ILE A 103 -3.15 4.60 9.61
CA ILE A 103 -2.88 4.08 8.27
C ILE A 103 -3.58 4.99 7.25
N VAL A 104 -2.82 5.60 6.37
CA VAL A 104 -3.33 6.55 5.36
C VAL A 104 -2.79 6.26 3.98
N GLY A 105 -3.63 6.52 2.97
CA GLY A 105 -3.23 6.56 1.57
C GLY A 105 -2.51 7.87 1.27
N SER A 106 -1.61 7.82 0.30
CA SER A 106 -0.85 8.98 -0.13
C SER A 106 -0.81 9.11 -1.64
N GLU A 107 -1.25 10.28 -2.11
CA GLU A 107 -1.08 10.76 -3.46
C GLU A 107 0.21 11.58 -3.62
N LEU A 108 1.30 11.24 -2.91
CA LEU A 108 2.57 11.98 -3.04
C LEU A 108 3.12 11.98 -4.50
N GLY A 109 2.52 11.19 -5.40
CA GLY A 109 2.75 11.24 -6.83
C GLY A 109 4.21 10.93 -7.19
N LYS A 110 4.60 11.25 -8.42
CA LYS A 110 5.99 11.10 -8.87
C LYS A 110 6.96 12.08 -8.18
N GLU A 111 6.43 13.06 -7.43
CA GLU A 111 7.23 14.09 -6.76
C GLU A 111 7.60 13.73 -5.32
N SER A 112 7.11 12.60 -4.77
CA SER A 112 7.46 12.15 -3.42
C SER A 112 8.96 12.11 -3.21
N ASP A 113 9.67 11.55 -4.18
CA ASP A 113 11.13 11.40 -4.14
C ASP A 113 11.83 12.75 -4.20
N LEU A 114 11.31 13.68 -5.01
CA LEU A 114 11.82 15.04 -5.12
C LEU A 114 11.60 15.83 -3.83
N ARG A 115 10.42 15.71 -3.21
CA ARG A 115 10.09 16.37 -1.94
C ARG A 115 10.89 15.77 -0.79
N GLY A 116 11.10 14.45 -0.79
CA GLY A 116 11.99 13.78 0.14
C GLY A 116 13.44 14.26 -0.01
N ALA A 117 13.95 14.34 -1.24
CA ALA A 117 15.29 14.84 -1.53
C ALA A 117 15.47 16.30 -1.08
N VAL A 118 14.49 17.17 -1.34
CA VAL A 118 14.49 18.56 -0.85
C VAL A 118 14.49 18.61 0.68
N GLY A 119 13.69 17.77 1.34
CA GLY A 119 13.68 17.66 2.81
C GLY A 119 15.05 17.27 3.37
N LEU A 120 15.73 16.29 2.75
CA LEU A 120 17.09 15.88 3.14
C LEU A 120 18.11 17.01 2.98
N VAL A 121 18.05 17.76 1.88
CA VAL A 121 18.95 18.90 1.62
C VAL A 121 18.70 20.04 2.60
N ILE A 122 17.44 20.38 2.86
CA ILE A 122 17.07 21.42 3.83
C ILE A 122 17.53 21.02 5.23
N HIS A 123 17.31 19.77 5.64
CA HIS A 123 17.76 19.25 6.93
C HIS A 123 19.28 19.38 7.09
N GLN A 124 20.06 18.99 6.08
CA GLN A 124 21.51 19.15 6.09
C GLN A 124 21.97 20.62 6.23
N TRP A 125 21.23 21.56 5.64
CA TRP A 125 21.54 22.99 5.79
C TRP A 125 21.20 23.55 7.18
N PHE A 126 20.16 23.04 7.83
CA PHE A 126 19.74 23.51 9.15
C PHE A 126 20.39 22.74 10.32
N GLU A 127 20.95 21.56 10.10
CA GLU A 127 21.73 20.81 11.10
C GLU A 127 23.23 21.15 11.10
N TYR A 128 23.69 22.10 10.28
CA TYR A 128 25.06 22.58 10.41
C TYR A 128 25.25 23.22 11.80
N PRO A 129 26.19 22.73 12.63
CA PRO A 129 26.51 23.38 13.89
C PRO A 129 27.18 24.72 13.57
N VAL A 130 26.70 25.78 14.19
CA VAL A 130 27.50 27.01 14.39
C VAL A 130 28.66 26.73 15.32
#